data_AF-A0A1H7Z8P9-F1
#
_entry.id   AF-A0A1H7Z8P9-F1
#
_cell.length_a   1.000
_cell.length_b   1.000
_cell.length_c   1.000
_cell.angle_alpha   90.00
_cell.angle_beta   90.00
_cell.angle_gamma   90.00
#
_symmetry.space_group_name_H-M   'P 1'
#
loop_
_entity.id
_entity.type
_entity.pdbx_description
1 polymer ?
#
loop_
_entity_poly.entity_id
_entity_poly.type
_entity_poly.pdbx_seq_one_letter_code
_entity_poly.pdbx_strand_id
1 'polypeptide(L)'
;MTTCVSSGMRACTLCGLGSEYPRNMYSLDLTSAYETARTSAAPGELLVLMRINDESTELVHGTGLHPAVTLALQVGAVRVVREQFNGRFPGLLQLENAIATVEDEVTKPWLPPGQARELVLFDAGLHDNVAIERAHHDAPIAMALDEVERWFNRLVAVVAGSPPSQQGVPDDPEFAARLLIVREALHHLKISGLRLEGAVQAG
;
A
#
# COMPACT_ATOMS: atom_id res chain seq x y z
N MET A 1 -4.70 31.59 -34.47
CA MET A 1 -5.58 32.41 -33.61
C MET A 1 -7.01 31.91 -33.80
N THR A 2 -7.86 31.56 -32.84
CA THR A 2 -7.84 31.40 -31.38
C THR A 2 -9.19 30.72 -31.05
N THR A 3 -9.15 29.56 -30.38
CA THR A 3 -10.15 28.91 -29.47
C THR A 3 -11.63 29.32 -29.44
N CYS A 4 -12.53 28.32 -29.38
CA CYS A 4 -13.37 28.04 -28.20
C CYS A 4 -14.14 26.71 -28.36
N VAL A 5 -13.93 25.74 -27.47
CA VAL A 5 -14.76 24.52 -27.34
C VAL A 5 -15.59 24.66 -26.07
N SER A 6 -16.90 24.51 -26.23
CA SER A 6 -17.94 24.71 -25.22
C SER A 6 -17.99 23.59 -24.19
N SER A 7 -18.08 24.02 -22.94
CA SER A 7 -18.53 23.31 -21.74
C SER A 7 -19.93 22.70 -21.92
N GLY A 8 -20.20 21.57 -21.26
CA GLY A 8 -21.50 20.88 -21.33
C GLY A 8 -21.62 19.67 -20.41
N MET A 9 -21.39 19.90 -19.11
CA MET A 9 -21.62 18.98 -18.00
C MET A 9 -23.05 18.42 -17.99
N ARG A 10 -23.22 17.10 -17.84
CA ARG A 10 -24.43 16.47 -17.31
C ARG A 10 -24.04 15.32 -16.38
N ALA A 11 -24.16 15.58 -15.08
CA ALA A 11 -24.26 14.54 -14.07
C ALA A 11 -25.69 13.95 -14.10
N CYS A 12 -25.79 12.63 -13.99
CA CYS A 12 -26.98 11.97 -13.49
C CYS A 12 -26.54 10.88 -12.49
N THR A 13 -27.00 11.07 -11.26
CA THR A 13 -26.63 10.41 -10.00
C THR A 13 -27.32 9.06 -9.84
N LEU A 14 -26.60 8.01 -9.43
CA LEU A 14 -27.12 6.91 -8.60
C LEU A 14 -25.96 6.04 -8.07
N CYS A 15 -25.75 6.10 -6.75
CA CYS A 15 -24.99 5.18 -5.89
C CYS A 15 -23.70 4.55 -6.46
N GLY A 16 -22.55 5.13 -6.10
CA GLY A 16 -21.24 4.54 -6.31
C GLY A 16 -20.19 5.50 -5.82
N LEU A 17 -19.88 5.48 -4.52
CA LEU A 17 -18.66 6.09 -4.02
C LEU A 17 -17.48 5.21 -4.46
N GLY A 18 -17.19 5.24 -5.76
CA GLY A 18 -15.88 4.86 -6.25
C GLY A 18 -14.91 5.88 -5.70
N SER A 19 -14.04 5.45 -4.78
CA SER A 19 -12.91 6.25 -4.35
C SER A 19 -11.96 6.38 -5.54
N GLU A 20 -12.24 7.33 -6.43
CA GLU A 20 -11.28 7.76 -7.45
C GLU A 20 -10.16 8.48 -6.71
N TYR A 21 -9.19 7.70 -6.23
CA TYR A 21 -7.93 8.25 -5.76
C TYR A 21 -7.34 9.08 -6.90
N PRO A 22 -7.11 10.39 -6.71
CA PRO A 22 -6.48 11.18 -7.74
C PRO A 22 -5.11 10.55 -8.01
N ARG A 23 -4.93 10.01 -9.23
CA ARG A 23 -3.64 9.58 -9.77
C ARG A 23 -2.74 10.81 -9.88
N ASN A 24 -2.18 11.24 -8.75
CA ASN A 24 -1.38 12.44 -8.70
C ASN A 24 -0.09 12.18 -9.48
N MET A 25 0.15 13.02 -10.48
CA MET A 25 1.14 12.88 -11.54
C MET A 25 2.54 13.32 -11.08
N TYR A 26 2.94 12.89 -9.89
CA TYR A 26 4.32 13.00 -9.42
C TYR A 26 4.81 11.58 -9.19
N SER A 27 5.60 11.06 -10.13
CA SER A 27 6.26 9.78 -9.94
C SER A 27 7.30 9.95 -8.82
N LEU A 28 6.96 9.51 -7.61
CA LEU A 28 7.94 9.36 -6.55
C LEU A 28 9.11 8.52 -7.09
N ASP A 29 10.35 8.99 -7.01
CA ASP A 29 11.50 8.11 -7.20
C ASP A 29 11.85 7.50 -5.84
N LEU A 30 11.64 6.18 -5.70
CA LEU A 30 11.88 5.47 -4.45
C LEU A 30 13.38 5.47 -4.07
N THR A 31 14.28 5.62 -5.04
CA THR A 31 15.73 5.76 -4.80
C THR A 31 16.05 7.11 -4.16
N SER A 32 15.57 8.21 -4.75
CA SER A 32 15.70 9.55 -4.17
C SER A 32 15.05 9.64 -2.77
N ALA A 33 13.90 8.98 -2.59
CA ALA A 33 13.24 8.90 -1.28
C ALA A 33 14.08 8.14 -0.25
N TYR A 34 14.73 7.04 -0.65
CA TYR A 34 15.66 6.30 0.19
C TYR A 34 16.83 7.18 0.62
N GLU A 35 17.47 7.89 -0.31
CA GLU A 35 18.61 8.76 -0.03
C GLU A 35 18.22 9.88 0.96
N THR A 36 17.03 10.43 0.81
CA THR A 36 16.48 11.42 1.72
C THR A 36 16.25 10.84 3.12
N ALA A 37 15.52 9.71 3.22
CA ALA A 37 15.25 9.05 4.49
C ALA A 37 16.54 8.59 5.20
N ARG A 38 17.57 8.25 4.43
CA ARG A 38 18.89 7.85 4.95
C ARG A 38 19.63 8.94 5.70
N THR A 39 19.36 10.21 5.40
CA THR A 39 19.94 11.34 6.16
C THR A 39 19.49 11.40 7.61
N SER A 40 18.32 10.82 7.92
CA SER A 40 17.70 10.87 9.25
C SER A 40 17.81 9.56 10.03
N ALA A 41 18.23 8.47 9.38
CA ALA A 41 18.31 7.15 9.97
C ALA A 41 19.64 6.92 10.72
N ALA A 42 19.66 5.96 11.64
CA ALA A 42 20.87 5.66 12.39
C ALA A 42 21.96 5.08 11.46
N PRO A 43 23.24 5.45 11.64
CA PRO A 43 24.33 4.89 10.85
C PRO A 43 24.35 3.36 10.91
N GLY A 44 24.39 2.71 9.74
CA GLY A 44 24.43 1.24 9.63
C GLY A 44 23.09 0.53 9.84
N GLU A 45 22.02 1.23 10.19
CA GLU A 45 20.67 0.66 10.27
C GLU A 45 20.19 0.24 8.88
N LEU A 46 19.61 -0.95 8.76
CA LEU A 46 18.97 -1.36 7.51
C LEU A 46 17.67 -0.58 7.29
N LEU A 47 17.63 0.23 6.23
CA LEU A 47 16.41 0.86 5.76
C LEU A 47 15.70 -0.04 4.76
N VAL A 48 14.38 -0.10 4.84
CA VAL A 48 13.53 -0.73 3.82
C VAL A 48 12.42 0.25 3.46
N LEU A 49 12.36 0.62 2.18
CA LEU A 49 11.30 1.43 1.60
C LEU A 49 10.51 0.58 0.60
N MET A 50 9.20 0.80 0.55
CA MET A 50 8.30 0.14 -0.39
C MET A 50 7.33 1.14 -1.00
N ARG A 51 6.95 0.89 -2.25
CA ARG A 51 5.83 1.55 -2.93
C ARG A 51 5.01 0.50 -3.67
N ILE A 52 3.70 0.53 -3.49
CA ILE A 52 2.77 -0.34 -4.21
C ILE A 52 2.24 0.44 -5.41
N ASN A 53 2.57 0.00 -6.62
CA ASN A 53 1.99 0.53 -7.85
C ASN A 53 0.86 -0.39 -8.34
N ASP A 54 0.23 -0.01 -9.46
CA ASP A 54 -0.87 -0.77 -10.07
C ASP A 54 -0.46 -2.21 -10.43
N GLU A 55 0.69 -2.38 -11.09
CA GLU A 55 1.12 -3.68 -11.65
C GLU A 55 2.26 -4.37 -10.87
N SER A 56 3.00 -3.62 -10.06
CA SER A 56 4.17 -4.10 -9.32
C SER A 56 4.36 -3.35 -8.01
N THR A 57 5.15 -3.94 -7.13
CA THR A 57 5.55 -3.31 -5.86
C THR A 57 7.06 -3.13 -5.89
N GLU A 58 7.49 -1.90 -5.76
CA GLU A 58 8.91 -1.57 -5.66
C GLU A 58 9.37 -1.67 -4.22
N LEU A 59 10.54 -2.25 -4.01
CA LEU A 59 11.18 -2.35 -2.71
C LEU A 59 12.65 -1.97 -2.88
N VAL A 60 13.12 -1.04 -2.06
CA VAL A 60 14.54 -0.68 -1.97
C VAL A 60 15.03 -0.87 -0.54
N HIS A 61 16.25 -1.37 -0.38
CA HIS A 61 16.85 -1.49 0.93
C HIS A 61 18.38 -1.35 0.92
N GLY A 62 18.93 -1.00 2.08
CA GLY A 62 20.36 -0.83 2.27
C GLY A 62 20.71 -0.21 3.62
N THR A 63 22.00 -0.14 3.89
CA THR A 63 22.56 0.51 5.10
C THR A 63 23.34 1.77 4.76
N GLY A 64 23.83 1.90 3.52
CA GLY A 64 24.62 3.03 3.02
C GLY A 64 23.77 4.18 2.48
N LEU A 65 24.44 5.21 1.95
CA LEU A 65 23.82 6.42 1.40
C LEU A 65 22.88 6.13 0.23
N HIS A 66 23.23 5.16 -0.61
CA HIS A 66 22.41 4.67 -1.72
C HIS A 66 21.85 3.28 -1.36
N PRO A 67 20.70 2.88 -1.94
CA PRO A 67 20.17 1.55 -1.72
C PRO A 67 21.15 0.50 -2.27
N ALA A 68 21.37 -0.57 -1.50
CA ALA A 68 22.18 -1.69 -1.93
C ALA A 68 21.40 -2.60 -2.89
N VAL A 69 20.07 -2.61 -2.76
CA VAL A 69 19.16 -3.47 -3.50
C VAL A 69 17.93 -2.66 -3.90
N THR A 70 17.51 -2.84 -5.16
CA THR A 70 16.27 -2.31 -5.74
C THR A 70 15.56 -3.44 -6.46
N LEU A 71 14.29 -3.67 -6.13
CA LEU A 71 13.50 -4.80 -6.61
C LEU A 71 12.13 -4.34 -7.10
N ALA A 72 11.59 -5.11 -8.04
CA ALA A 72 10.20 -5.01 -8.47
C ALA A 72 9.51 -6.37 -8.25
N LEU A 73 8.74 -6.48 -7.17
CA LEU A 73 7.91 -7.64 -6.88
C LEU A 73 6.77 -7.68 -7.90
N GLN A 74 6.44 -8.87 -8.39
CA GLN A 74 5.45 -9.06 -9.45
C GLN A 74 4.00 -9.06 -8.91
N VAL A 75 3.74 -8.18 -7.96
CA VAL A 75 2.44 -7.95 -7.31
C VAL A 75 2.22 -6.45 -7.20
N GLY A 76 1.10 -5.96 -7.71
CA GLY A 76 0.63 -4.59 -7.55
C GLY A 76 -0.86 -4.60 -7.22
N ALA A 77 -1.40 -3.48 -6.74
CA ALA A 77 -2.78 -3.42 -6.25
C ALA A 77 -3.78 -3.84 -7.35
N VAL A 78 -3.72 -3.19 -8.51
CA VAL A 78 -4.60 -3.47 -9.66
C VAL A 78 -4.36 -4.87 -10.21
N ARG A 79 -3.10 -5.33 -10.25
CA ARG A 79 -2.74 -6.68 -10.70
C ARG A 79 -3.37 -7.76 -9.82
N VAL A 80 -3.27 -7.65 -8.49
CA VAL A 80 -3.90 -8.59 -7.55
C VAL A 80 -5.41 -8.59 -7.71
N VAL A 81 -6.02 -7.40 -7.84
CA VAL A 81 -7.47 -7.29 -8.08
C VAL A 81 -7.88 -8.00 -9.37
N ARG A 82 -7.14 -7.77 -10.46
CA ARG A 82 -7.40 -8.39 -11.76
C ARG A 82 -7.22 -9.91 -11.73
N GLU A 83 -6.08 -10.37 -11.23
CA GLU A 83 -5.64 -11.76 -11.37
C GLU A 83 -6.20 -12.69 -10.29
N GLN A 84 -6.43 -12.17 -9.09
CA GLN A 84 -6.84 -12.98 -7.94
C GLN A 84 -8.27 -12.66 -7.49
N PHE A 85 -8.68 -11.39 -7.49
CA PHE A 85 -10.02 -11.00 -7.02
C PHE A 85 -11.09 -10.96 -8.11
N ASN A 86 -10.75 -11.22 -9.37
CA ASN A 86 -11.64 -11.13 -10.54
C ASN A 86 -12.26 -9.73 -10.73
N GLY A 87 -11.49 -8.67 -10.48
CA GLY A 87 -11.91 -7.28 -10.73
C GLY A 87 -12.90 -6.70 -9.73
N ARG A 88 -13.13 -7.37 -8.58
CA ARG A 88 -14.12 -6.98 -7.56
C ARG A 88 -13.61 -7.31 -6.17
N PHE A 89 -14.37 -6.94 -5.12
CA PHE A 89 -14.03 -7.32 -3.75
C PHE A 89 -13.93 -8.85 -3.60
N PRO A 90 -12.91 -9.39 -2.92
CA PRO A 90 -12.67 -10.84 -2.90
C PRO A 90 -13.69 -11.61 -2.06
N GLY A 91 -14.01 -12.83 -2.49
CA GLY A 91 -14.52 -13.89 -1.62
C GLY A 91 -13.38 -14.68 -0.94
N LEU A 92 -13.74 -15.62 -0.06
CA LEU A 92 -12.78 -16.35 0.79
C LEU A 92 -11.66 -17.04 -0.03
N LEU A 93 -12.05 -17.87 -1.00
CA LEU A 93 -11.09 -18.60 -1.84
C LEU A 93 -10.18 -17.65 -2.64
N GLN A 94 -10.70 -16.49 -3.06
CA GLN A 94 -9.93 -15.52 -3.82
C GLN A 94 -8.89 -14.82 -2.93
N LEU A 95 -9.25 -14.52 -1.68
CA LEU A 95 -8.32 -13.98 -0.71
C LEU A 95 -7.22 -15.01 -0.38
N GLU A 96 -7.57 -16.28 -0.17
CA GLU A 96 -6.59 -17.36 0.07
C GLU A 96 -5.58 -17.53 -1.08
N ASN A 97 -6.06 -17.54 -2.33
CA ASN A 97 -5.18 -17.62 -3.50
C ASN A 97 -4.29 -16.38 -3.65
N ALA A 98 -4.83 -15.20 -3.32
CA ALA A 98 -4.06 -13.96 -3.35
C ALA A 98 -2.97 -13.95 -2.27
N ILE A 99 -3.26 -14.45 -1.06
CA ILE A 99 -2.25 -14.63 -0.01
C ILE A 99 -1.11 -15.49 -0.52
N ALA A 100 -1.40 -16.67 -1.07
CA ALA A 100 -0.36 -17.56 -1.59
C ALA A 100 0.49 -16.89 -2.70
N THR A 101 -0.16 -16.17 -3.62
CA THR A 101 0.53 -15.45 -4.71
C THR A 101 1.44 -14.34 -4.18
N VAL A 102 0.97 -13.56 -3.19
CA VAL A 102 1.76 -12.48 -2.59
C VAL A 102 2.87 -13.04 -1.72
N GLU A 103 2.60 -14.09 -0.94
CA GLU A 103 3.57 -14.82 -0.12
C GLU A 103 4.76 -15.30 -0.97
N ASP A 104 4.49 -15.93 -2.12
CA ASP A 104 5.53 -16.38 -3.05
C ASP A 104 6.43 -15.25 -3.56
N GLU A 105 5.92 -14.03 -3.71
CA GLU A 105 6.73 -12.87 -4.12
C GLU A 105 7.55 -12.28 -2.96
N VAL A 106 6.97 -12.15 -1.77
CA VAL A 106 7.64 -11.51 -0.62
C VAL A 106 8.65 -12.41 0.09
N THR A 107 8.50 -13.74 0.00
CA THR A 107 9.38 -14.72 0.66
C THR A 107 10.65 -15.04 -0.11
N LYS A 108 10.75 -14.59 -1.37
CA LYS A 108 11.98 -14.73 -2.15
C LYS A 108 13.17 -14.08 -1.40
N PRO A 109 14.40 -14.60 -1.57
CA PRO A 109 15.50 -14.35 -0.65
C PRO A 109 16.23 -13.03 -0.90
N TRP A 110 15.49 -11.93 -0.93
CA TRP A 110 16.05 -10.59 -1.16
C TRP A 110 16.60 -9.96 0.11
N LEU A 111 15.93 -10.22 1.24
CA LEU A 111 16.28 -9.69 2.54
C LEU A 111 16.11 -10.80 3.60
N PRO A 112 17.12 -11.07 4.44
CA PRO A 112 16.94 -11.99 5.56
C PRO A 112 15.91 -11.45 6.56
N PRO A 113 14.93 -12.25 6.99
CA PRO A 113 13.89 -11.79 7.92
C PRO A 113 14.45 -11.30 9.26
N GLY A 114 13.85 -10.23 9.80
CA GLY A 114 14.14 -9.68 11.12
C GLY A 114 15.35 -8.74 11.18
N GLN A 115 15.90 -8.34 10.03
CA GLN A 115 17.01 -7.37 10.00
C GLN A 115 16.55 -5.90 10.05
N ALA A 116 15.35 -5.61 9.53
CA ALA A 116 14.78 -4.27 9.54
C ALA A 116 13.77 -4.13 10.67
N ARG A 117 13.78 -2.98 11.36
CA ARG A 117 12.83 -2.68 12.44
C ARG A 117 11.51 -2.12 11.92
N GLU A 118 11.59 -1.39 10.82
CA GLU A 118 10.49 -0.64 10.23
C GLU A 118 10.53 -0.72 8.71
N LEU A 119 9.35 -0.78 8.10
CA LEU A 119 9.12 -0.61 6.66
C LEU A 119 8.53 0.78 6.44
N VAL A 120 9.17 1.60 5.61
CA VAL A 120 8.60 2.88 5.16
C VAL A 120 7.81 2.63 3.87
N LEU A 121 6.50 2.88 3.91
CA LEU A 121 5.59 2.65 2.79
C LEU A 121 5.07 3.97 2.25
N PHE A 122 5.23 4.15 0.94
CA PHE A 122 4.62 5.24 0.19
C PHE A 122 3.36 4.72 -0.51
N ASP A 123 2.22 4.87 0.13
CA ASP A 123 0.91 4.53 -0.44
C ASP A 123 -0.16 5.47 0.11
N ALA A 124 -0.51 6.49 -0.68
CA ALA A 124 -1.51 7.48 -0.30
C ALA A 124 -2.90 6.85 -0.07
N GLY A 125 -3.21 5.78 -0.81
CA GLY A 125 -4.47 5.06 -0.66
C GLY A 125 -4.63 4.45 0.72
N LEU A 126 -3.61 3.72 1.17
CA LEU A 126 -3.59 3.12 2.49
C LEU A 126 -3.46 4.18 3.59
N HIS A 127 -2.60 5.19 3.39
CA HIS A 127 -2.43 6.31 4.33
C HIS A 127 -3.75 7.01 4.63
N ASP A 128 -4.50 7.42 3.59
CA ASP A 128 -5.72 8.21 3.77
C ASP A 128 -6.81 7.42 4.51
N ASN A 129 -6.93 6.12 4.24
CA ASN A 129 -7.87 5.26 4.96
C ASN A 129 -7.51 5.13 6.44
N VAL A 130 -6.22 4.95 6.76
CA VAL A 130 -5.75 4.88 8.15
C VAL A 130 -5.92 6.23 8.84
N ALA A 131 -5.63 7.34 8.15
CA ALA A 131 -5.77 8.69 8.67
C ALA A 131 -7.22 9.01 9.05
N ILE A 132 -8.18 8.64 8.19
CA ILE A 132 -9.61 8.81 8.43
C ILE A 132 -10.05 7.99 9.65
N GLU A 133 -9.65 6.71 9.75
CA GLU A 133 -10.03 5.86 10.87
C GLU A 133 -9.48 6.36 12.21
N ARG A 134 -8.27 6.90 12.21
CA ARG A 134 -7.60 7.44 13.40
C ARG A 134 -8.01 8.87 13.76
N ALA A 135 -8.77 9.55 12.89
CA ALA A 135 -8.96 10.99 12.95
C ALA A 135 -7.63 11.75 13.10
N HIS A 136 -6.59 11.27 12.41
CA HIS A 136 -5.22 11.78 12.46
C HIS A 136 -4.68 11.93 11.04
N HIS A 137 -4.61 13.17 10.56
CA HIS A 137 -4.32 13.46 9.15
C HIS A 137 -2.84 13.78 8.87
N ASP A 138 -2.01 13.87 9.91
CA ASP A 138 -0.60 14.19 9.75
C ASP A 138 0.18 12.94 9.33
N ALA A 139 1.09 13.15 8.38
CA ALA A 139 2.10 12.17 7.99
C ALA A 139 3.43 12.43 8.72
N PRO A 140 4.21 11.38 9.01
CA PRO A 140 3.90 9.97 8.77
C PRO A 140 3.00 9.35 9.85
N ILE A 141 2.25 8.29 9.49
CA ILE A 141 1.51 7.47 10.46
C ILE A 141 2.33 6.22 10.81
N ALA A 142 2.66 6.06 12.09
CA ALA A 142 3.31 4.85 12.60
C ALA A 142 2.27 3.78 12.98
N MET A 143 2.53 2.53 12.57
CA MET A 143 1.73 1.36 12.91
C MET A 143 2.62 0.21 13.34
N ALA A 144 2.19 -0.55 14.35
CA ALA A 144 2.82 -1.85 14.65
C ALA A 144 2.24 -2.94 13.75
N LEU A 145 2.98 -4.04 13.56
CA LEU A 145 2.51 -5.23 12.82
C LEU A 145 1.14 -5.70 13.35
N ASP A 146 0.96 -5.80 14.67
CA ASP A 146 -0.31 -6.20 15.30
C ASP A 146 -1.49 -5.32 14.86
N GLU A 147 -1.25 -4.04 14.56
CA GLU A 147 -2.30 -3.15 14.06
C GLU A 147 -2.66 -3.47 12.62
N VAL A 148 -1.66 -3.71 11.77
CA VAL A 148 -1.89 -4.17 10.39
C VAL A 148 -2.64 -5.51 10.38
N GLU A 149 -2.27 -6.44 11.27
CA GLU A 149 -2.96 -7.73 11.42
C GLU A 149 -4.41 -7.55 11.91
N ARG A 150 -4.68 -6.60 12.81
CA ARG A 150 -6.06 -6.26 13.19
C ARG A 150 -6.87 -5.75 12.00
N TRP A 151 -6.31 -4.88 11.17
CA TRP A 151 -6.96 -4.42 9.95
C TRP A 151 -7.23 -5.59 8.98
N PHE A 152 -6.25 -6.48 8.83
CA PHE A 152 -6.41 -7.67 7.98
C PHE A 152 -7.48 -8.64 8.51
N ASN A 153 -7.56 -8.85 9.83
CA ASN A 153 -8.62 -9.66 10.44
C ASN A 153 -10.02 -9.07 10.20
N ARG A 154 -10.14 -7.73 10.19
CA ARG A 154 -11.38 -7.04 9.82
C ARG A 154 -11.73 -7.27 8.35
N LEU A 155 -10.76 -7.24 7.44
CA LEU A 155 -10.94 -7.62 6.03
C LEU A 155 -11.43 -9.07 5.91
N VAL A 156 -10.80 -10.02 6.61
CA VAL A 156 -11.24 -11.43 6.63
C VAL A 156 -12.68 -11.57 7.11
N ALA A 157 -13.08 -10.83 8.15
CA ALA A 157 -14.46 -10.83 8.64
C ALA A 157 -15.45 -10.32 7.58
N VAL A 158 -15.08 -9.31 6.78
CA VAL A 158 -15.89 -8.82 5.66
C VAL A 158 -16.02 -9.88 4.57
N VAL A 159 -14.91 -10.49 4.17
CA VAL A 159 -14.88 -11.58 3.18
C VAL A 159 -15.73 -12.78 3.64
N ALA A 160 -15.82 -13.02 4.95
CA ALA A 160 -16.68 -14.04 5.56
C ALA A 160 -18.17 -13.63 5.68
N GLY A 161 -18.55 -12.43 5.24
CA GLY A 161 -19.93 -11.96 5.17
C GLY A 161 -20.31 -10.85 6.15
N SER A 162 -19.36 -10.31 6.92
CA SER A 162 -19.63 -9.14 7.76
C SER A 162 -19.79 -7.88 6.90
N PRO A 163 -20.69 -6.94 7.24
CA PRO A 163 -20.79 -5.67 6.51
C PRO A 163 -19.49 -4.84 6.64
N PRO A 164 -18.91 -4.30 5.54
CA PRO A 164 -17.69 -3.49 5.58
C PRO A 164 -17.75 -2.31 6.55
N SER A 165 -18.90 -1.62 6.58
CA SER A 165 -19.13 -0.47 7.46
C SER A 165 -19.06 -0.80 8.96
N GLN A 166 -19.39 -2.03 9.36
CA GLN A 166 -19.27 -2.48 10.75
C GLN A 166 -17.83 -2.84 11.12
N GLN A 167 -17.02 -3.21 10.13
CA GLN A 167 -15.63 -3.58 10.30
C GLN A 167 -14.67 -2.38 10.10
N GLY A 168 -15.18 -1.21 9.71
CA GLY A 168 -14.33 -0.06 9.39
C GLY A 168 -13.37 -0.35 8.23
N VAL A 169 -13.77 -1.23 7.31
CA VAL A 169 -12.99 -1.59 6.12
C VAL A 169 -13.68 -0.99 4.89
N PRO A 170 -12.94 -0.27 4.02
CA PRO A 170 -13.46 0.18 2.74
C PRO A 170 -13.95 -1.00 1.88
N ASP A 171 -15.11 -0.84 1.26
CA ASP A 171 -15.60 -1.76 0.22
C ASP A 171 -14.89 -1.47 -1.12
N ASP A 172 -13.56 -1.55 -1.10
CA ASP A 172 -12.68 -1.26 -2.20
C ASP A 172 -11.70 -2.44 -2.41
N PRO A 173 -11.75 -3.14 -3.56
CA PRO A 173 -10.85 -4.26 -3.83
C PRO A 173 -9.37 -3.85 -3.86
N GLU A 174 -9.09 -2.62 -4.25
CA GLU A 174 -7.75 -2.09 -4.34
C GLU A 174 -7.15 -1.82 -2.95
N PHE A 175 -7.95 -1.31 -2.02
CA PHE A 175 -7.62 -1.26 -0.60
C PHE A 175 -7.30 -2.66 -0.04
N ALA A 176 -8.15 -3.65 -0.32
CA ALA A 176 -7.94 -5.02 0.16
C ALA A 176 -6.62 -5.62 -0.36
N ALA A 177 -6.28 -5.37 -1.63
CA ALA A 177 -5.03 -5.81 -2.23
C ALA A 177 -3.80 -5.13 -1.60
N ARG A 178 -3.86 -3.81 -1.37
CA ARG A 178 -2.78 -3.06 -0.69
C ARG A 178 -2.54 -3.57 0.73
N LEU A 179 -3.60 -3.71 1.51
CA LEU A 179 -3.51 -4.22 2.88
C LEU A 179 -2.92 -5.64 2.92
N LEU A 180 -3.32 -6.50 1.98
CA LEU A 180 -2.75 -7.84 1.82
C LEU A 180 -1.24 -7.79 1.55
N ILE A 181 -0.81 -7.02 0.53
CA ILE A 181 0.61 -6.90 0.16
C ILE A 181 1.45 -6.43 1.35
N VAL A 182 0.99 -5.41 2.08
CA VAL A 182 1.70 -4.89 3.27
C VAL A 182 1.75 -5.93 4.39
N ARG A 183 0.64 -6.62 4.66
CA ARG A 183 0.59 -7.65 5.70
C ARG A 183 1.59 -8.78 5.42
N GLU A 184 1.60 -9.31 4.21
CA GLU A 184 2.53 -10.38 3.84
C GLU A 184 3.99 -9.90 3.90
N ALA A 185 4.28 -8.69 3.41
CA ALA A 185 5.62 -8.14 3.46
C ALA A 185 6.14 -8.01 4.90
N LEU A 186 5.37 -7.40 5.80
CA LEU A 186 5.77 -7.24 7.20
C LEU A 186 5.91 -8.60 7.91
N HIS A 187 4.95 -9.51 7.70
CA HIS A 187 4.91 -10.80 8.37
C HIS A 187 6.09 -11.69 7.95
N HIS A 188 6.34 -11.84 6.64
CA HIS A 188 7.39 -12.72 6.13
C HIS A 188 8.80 -12.12 6.28
N LEU A 189 8.96 -10.80 6.15
CA LEU A 189 10.23 -10.12 6.43
C LEU A 189 10.47 -9.93 7.93
N LYS A 190 9.51 -10.30 8.79
CA LYS A 190 9.55 -10.14 10.25
C LYS A 190 9.86 -8.70 10.68
N ILE A 191 9.24 -7.74 10.01
CA ILE A 191 9.36 -6.31 10.30
C ILE A 191 8.21 -5.93 11.24
N SER A 192 8.54 -5.38 12.41
CA SER A 192 7.56 -5.11 13.47
C SER A 192 6.83 -3.76 13.34
N GLY A 193 7.37 -2.84 12.53
CA GLY A 193 6.86 -1.48 12.37
C GLY A 193 6.59 -1.13 10.92
N LEU A 194 5.56 -0.32 10.70
CA LEU A 194 5.21 0.28 9.43
C LEU A 194 5.12 1.80 9.63
N ARG A 195 5.77 2.55 8.74
CA ARG A 195 5.63 4.00 8.62
C ARG A 195 4.93 4.30 7.30
N LEU A 196 3.70 4.78 7.38
CA LEU A 196 2.94 5.24 6.22
C LEU A 196 3.30 6.69 5.94
N GLU A 197 3.88 6.93 4.77
CA GLU A 197 4.09 8.28 4.26
C GLU A 197 2.80 8.76 3.57
N GLY A 198 2.43 10.01 3.82
CA GLY A 198 1.29 10.65 3.16
C GLY A 198 1.57 10.91 1.68
N ALA A 199 0.55 11.36 0.95
CA ALA A 199 0.77 11.91 -0.39
C ALA A 199 1.80 13.04 -0.30
N VAL A 200 2.85 12.99 -1.12
CA VAL A 200 3.82 14.08 -1.22
C VAL A 200 3.06 15.32 -1.68
N GLN A 201 2.81 16.26 -0.76
CA GLN A 201 2.23 17.54 -1.12
C GLN A 201 3.26 18.32 -1.92
N ALA A 202 2.95 18.61 -3.18
CA ALA A 202 3.68 19.63 -3.92
C ALA A 202 3.47 20.96 -3.18
N GLY A 203 4.58 21.56 -2.75
CA GLY A 203 4.58 22.86 -2.08
C GLY A 203 4.09 24.00 -2.96
#